data_AF-A0A3D1TBV3-F1
#
_entry.id   AF-A0A3D1TBV3-F1
#
_cell.length_a   1.000
_cell.length_b   1.000
_cell.length_c   1.000
_cell.angle_alpha   90.00
_cell.angle_beta   90.00
_cell.angle_gamma   90.00
#
_symmetry.space_group_name_H-M   'P 1'
#
loop_
_entity.id
_entity.type
_entity.pdbx_description
1 polymer ?
#
loop_
_entity_poly.entity_id
_entity_poly.type
_entity_poly.pdbx_seq_one_letter_code
_entity_poly.pdbx_strand_id
1 'polypeptide(L)'
;VTPLYHKSALILAGLADILDRQEDQSRFLALAHSIAEAWNREFVDPQTGRITPETQAVYAFALHLGMLAPDLQAIALNHLIHDITENRGGHLSTGIFGTQYVLQELSRRDQTELAYSIVTNRDFPGWGFMLENGATTLWEHWAFSDNTYSHNHPMFGSVSQWFFNWLGGIQPAPEAVGFDQISLQPQFPDDLEWVECHYDSIRGRVQCNWKRSAAGIELDIQIPVQATARLSLPVPEPDSILEQNRPATEATGVRVLASDHTQSILQ
;
A
#
# COMPACT_ATOMS: atom_id res chain seq x y z
N VAL A 1 1.54 1.55 20.95
CA VAL A 1 2.88 0.99 21.27
C VAL A 1 2.93 -0.52 20.98
N THR A 2 1.96 -1.32 21.43
CA THR A 2 1.94 -2.79 21.23
C THR A 2 2.03 -3.28 19.78
N PRO A 3 1.31 -2.70 18.79
CA PRO A 3 1.44 -3.12 17.39
C PRO A 3 2.87 -2.94 16.83
N LEU A 4 3.56 -1.88 17.23
CA LEU A 4 4.95 -1.66 16.82
C LEU A 4 5.91 -2.67 17.48
N TYR A 5 5.62 -3.13 18.70
CA TYR A 5 6.40 -4.21 19.33
C TYR A 5 6.23 -5.54 18.58
N HIS A 6 5.01 -5.86 18.16
CA HIS A 6 4.73 -7.00 17.28
C HIS A 6 5.52 -6.89 15.96
N LYS A 7 5.48 -5.72 15.30
CA LYS A 7 6.26 -5.45 14.08
C LYS A 7 7.76 -5.66 14.30
N SER A 8 8.32 -5.17 15.40
CA SER A 8 9.74 -5.36 15.71
C SER A 8 10.10 -6.83 15.89
N ALA A 9 9.24 -7.63 16.52
CA ALA A 9 9.45 -9.08 16.63
C ALA A 9 9.44 -9.77 15.26
N LEU A 10 8.51 -9.41 14.37
CA LEU A 10 8.51 -9.93 12.99
C LEU A 10 9.76 -9.55 12.20
N ILE A 11 10.23 -8.29 12.32
CA ILE A 11 11.48 -7.85 11.68
C ILE A 11 12.66 -8.68 12.20
N LEU A 12 12.76 -8.89 13.52
CA LEU A 12 13.83 -9.70 14.11
C LEU A 12 13.75 -11.17 13.69
N ALA A 13 12.55 -11.72 13.54
CA ALA A 13 12.38 -13.07 12.99
C ALA A 13 12.89 -13.16 11.54
N GLY A 14 12.54 -12.20 10.69
CA GLY A 14 13.03 -12.15 9.30
C GLY A 14 14.55 -11.97 9.21
N LEU A 15 15.14 -11.12 10.06
CA LEU A 15 16.59 -10.97 10.14
C LEU A 15 17.28 -12.26 10.63
N ALA A 16 16.67 -12.97 11.58
CA ALA A 16 17.21 -14.24 12.07
C ALA A 16 17.20 -15.33 10.98
N ASP A 17 16.14 -15.38 10.17
CA ASP A 17 16.04 -16.27 9.00
C ASP A 17 17.17 -16.02 8.00
N ILE A 18 17.39 -14.75 7.62
CA ILE A 18 18.45 -14.34 6.69
C ILE A 18 19.86 -14.71 7.20
N LEU A 19 20.04 -14.75 8.53
CA LEU A 19 21.32 -15.06 9.18
C LEU A 19 21.44 -16.53 9.60
N ASP A 20 20.54 -17.41 9.16
CA ASP A 20 20.48 -18.83 9.51
C ASP A 20 20.40 -19.10 11.04
N ARG A 21 19.74 -18.20 11.79
CA ARG A 21 19.55 -18.30 13.26
C ARG A 21 18.16 -18.84 13.61
N GLN A 22 17.94 -20.11 13.31
CA GLN A 22 16.63 -20.78 13.43
C GLN A 22 16.01 -20.73 14.84
N GLU A 23 16.82 -20.80 15.90
CA GLU A 23 16.33 -20.66 17.29
C GLU A 23 15.80 -19.25 17.56
N ASP A 24 16.51 -18.21 17.11
CA ASP A 24 16.10 -16.82 17.26
C ASP A 24 14.85 -16.53 16.42
N GLN A 25 14.79 -17.03 15.19
CA GLN A 25 13.61 -16.90 14.32
C GLN A 25 12.37 -17.49 15.01
N SER A 26 12.45 -18.74 15.48
CA SER A 26 11.36 -19.41 16.19
C SER A 26 10.93 -18.64 17.45
N ARG A 27 11.90 -18.13 18.23
CA ARG A 27 11.63 -17.32 19.42
C ARG A 27 10.88 -16.03 19.07
N PHE A 28 11.32 -15.31 18.04
CA PHE A 28 10.71 -14.02 17.68
C PHE A 28 9.36 -14.17 16.99
N LEU A 29 9.14 -15.25 16.23
CA LEU A 29 7.81 -15.60 15.71
C LEU A 29 6.84 -15.93 16.85
N ALA A 30 7.26 -16.73 17.83
CA ALA A 30 6.45 -17.02 19.01
C ALA A 30 6.13 -15.75 19.82
N LEU A 31 7.12 -14.84 19.95
CA LEU A 31 6.91 -13.54 20.58
C LEU A 31 5.88 -12.71 19.81
N ALA A 32 6.03 -12.56 18.49
CA ALA A 32 5.09 -11.81 17.65
C ALA A 32 3.66 -12.37 17.79
N HIS A 33 3.51 -13.70 17.76
CA HIS A 33 2.23 -14.38 17.95
C HIS A 33 1.62 -14.06 19.32
N SER A 34 2.37 -14.24 20.42
CA SER A 34 1.88 -13.96 21.78
C SER A 34 1.46 -12.49 21.98
N ILE A 35 2.17 -11.54 21.36
CA ILE A 35 1.81 -10.12 21.38
C ILE A 35 0.49 -9.90 20.65
N ALA A 36 0.32 -10.48 19.45
CA ALA A 36 -0.91 -10.36 18.69
C ALA A 36 -2.09 -10.95 19.46
N GLU A 37 -1.95 -12.15 20.04
CA GLU A 37 -3.00 -12.78 20.85
C GLU A 37 -3.38 -11.91 22.06
N ALA A 38 -2.39 -11.40 22.80
CA ALA A 38 -2.64 -10.54 23.95
C ALA A 38 -3.35 -9.24 23.55
N TRP A 39 -2.95 -8.65 22.43
CA TRP A 39 -3.57 -7.44 21.91
C TRP A 39 -5.02 -7.69 21.44
N ASN A 40 -5.29 -8.80 20.74
CA ASN A 40 -6.65 -9.14 20.32
C ASN A 40 -7.58 -9.36 21.51
N ARG A 41 -7.12 -10.10 22.54
CA ARG A 41 -7.94 -10.33 23.75
C ARG A 41 -8.33 -9.03 24.47
N GLU A 42 -7.44 -8.05 24.49
CA GLU A 42 -7.65 -6.80 25.21
C GLU A 42 -8.47 -5.79 24.42
N PHE A 43 -8.23 -5.69 23.11
CA PHE A 43 -8.72 -4.55 22.30
C PHE A 43 -9.74 -4.92 21.23
N VAL A 44 -9.86 -6.19 20.84
CA VAL A 44 -10.72 -6.62 19.73
C VAL A 44 -11.95 -7.34 20.26
N ASP A 45 -13.13 -6.88 19.87
CA ASP A 45 -14.37 -7.62 20.05
C ASP A 45 -14.47 -8.70 18.94
N PRO A 46 -14.40 -9.99 19.29
CA PRO A 46 -14.40 -11.07 18.30
C PRO A 46 -15.75 -11.24 17.60
N GLN A 47 -16.84 -10.69 18.12
CA GLN A 47 -18.16 -10.80 17.49
C GLN A 47 -18.41 -9.70 16.48
N THR A 48 -17.94 -8.48 16.77
CA THR A 48 -18.23 -7.29 15.96
C THR A 48 -17.04 -6.82 15.13
N GLY A 49 -15.84 -7.34 15.39
CA GLY A 49 -14.59 -6.89 14.78
C GLY A 49 -14.21 -5.46 15.14
N ARG A 50 -14.89 -4.85 16.13
CA ARG A 50 -14.57 -3.51 16.62
C ARG A 50 -13.27 -3.56 17.42
N ILE A 51 -12.45 -2.52 17.25
CA ILE A 51 -11.15 -2.43 17.92
C ILE A 51 -11.11 -1.16 18.75
N THR A 52 -10.86 -1.29 20.05
CA THR A 52 -10.83 -0.15 20.98
C THR A 52 -9.43 0.44 21.10
N PRO A 53 -9.25 1.78 21.01
CA PRO A 53 -10.24 2.77 20.59
C PRO A 53 -10.48 2.73 19.08
N GLU A 54 -11.73 2.95 18.67
CA GLU A 54 -12.20 2.84 17.28
C GLU A 54 -11.71 4.02 16.42
N THR A 55 -10.43 4.00 16.08
CA THR A 55 -9.76 5.04 15.29
C THR A 55 -9.21 4.46 14.00
N GLN A 56 -9.16 5.29 12.94
CA GLN A 56 -8.57 4.90 11.65
C GLN A 56 -7.17 4.28 11.81
N ALA A 57 -6.34 4.88 12.67
CA ALA A 57 -4.99 4.39 12.91
C ALA A 57 -5.01 2.97 13.46
N VAL A 58 -5.83 2.69 14.48
CA VAL A 58 -5.88 1.37 15.12
C VAL A 58 -6.32 0.28 14.13
N TYR A 59 -7.35 0.53 13.33
CA TYR A 59 -7.77 -0.41 12.28
C TYR A 59 -6.66 -0.61 11.23
N ALA A 60 -6.06 0.49 10.73
CA ALA A 60 -4.99 0.41 9.74
C ALA A 60 -3.76 -0.35 10.26
N PHE A 61 -3.35 -0.14 11.52
CA PHE A 61 -2.27 -0.88 12.16
C PHE A 61 -2.58 -2.37 12.26
N ALA A 62 -3.78 -2.72 12.72
CA ALA A 62 -4.18 -4.12 12.93
C ALA A 62 -4.23 -4.90 11.62
N LEU A 63 -4.76 -4.27 10.57
CA LEU A 63 -4.81 -4.81 9.20
C LEU A 63 -3.40 -4.95 8.62
N HIS A 64 -2.62 -3.87 8.64
CA HIS A 64 -1.31 -3.82 7.99
C HIS A 64 -0.29 -4.77 8.60
N LEU A 65 -0.35 -4.95 9.92
CA LEU A 65 0.59 -5.80 10.64
C LEU A 65 0.09 -7.24 10.78
N GLY A 66 -1.03 -7.61 10.13
CA GLY A 66 -1.56 -8.97 10.16
C GLY A 66 -1.93 -9.44 11.56
N MET A 67 -2.37 -8.52 12.43
CA MET A 67 -2.63 -8.84 13.84
C MET A 67 -3.99 -9.51 14.04
N LEU A 68 -4.92 -9.36 13.10
CA LEU A 68 -6.28 -9.89 13.22
C LEU A 68 -6.39 -11.30 12.65
N ALA A 69 -7.30 -12.08 13.24
CA ALA A 69 -7.73 -13.34 12.65
C ALA A 69 -8.28 -13.12 11.22
N PRO A 70 -8.10 -14.07 10.28
CA PRO A 70 -8.45 -13.87 8.87
C PRO A 70 -9.90 -13.44 8.62
N ASP A 71 -10.84 -13.98 9.40
CA ASP A 71 -12.27 -13.67 9.36
C ASP A 71 -12.61 -12.26 9.83
N LEU A 72 -11.79 -11.67 10.72
CA LEU A 72 -11.98 -10.31 11.23
C LEU A 72 -11.40 -9.23 10.33
N GLN A 73 -10.49 -9.57 9.40
CA GLN A 73 -9.83 -8.56 8.57
C GLN A 73 -10.80 -7.80 7.66
N ALA A 74 -11.74 -8.49 7.02
CA ALA A 74 -12.74 -7.85 6.17
C ALA A 74 -13.68 -6.93 6.98
N ILE A 75 -14.04 -7.35 8.20
CA ILE A 75 -14.88 -6.57 9.11
C ILE A 75 -14.14 -5.30 9.57
N ALA A 76 -12.89 -5.44 9.98
CA ALA A 76 -12.05 -4.31 10.38
C ALA A 76 -11.79 -3.31 9.23
N LEU A 77 -11.63 -3.81 7.99
CA LEU A 77 -11.57 -2.95 6.81
C LEU A 77 -12.85 -2.15 6.64
N ASN A 78 -14.01 -2.78 6.77
CA ASN A 78 -15.29 -2.10 6.64
C ASN A 78 -15.48 -1.03 7.72
N HIS A 79 -15.05 -1.29 8.97
CA HIS A 79 -15.04 -0.26 10.02
C HIS A 79 -14.13 0.93 9.68
N LEU A 80 -12.94 0.67 9.13
CA LEU A 80 -12.03 1.73 8.67
C LEU A 80 -12.66 2.58 7.55
N ILE A 81 -13.18 1.93 6.51
CA ILE A 81 -13.83 2.61 5.38
C ILE A 81 -15.02 3.42 5.86
N HIS A 82 -15.88 2.83 6.69
CA HIS A 82 -17.06 3.50 7.23
C HIS A 82 -16.69 4.73 8.06
N ASP A 83 -15.64 4.66 8.89
CA ASP A 83 -15.20 5.85 9.63
C ASP A 83 -14.71 6.95 8.68
N ILE A 84 -13.94 6.60 7.65
CA ILE A 84 -13.47 7.56 6.66
C ILE A 84 -14.65 8.21 5.92
N THR A 85 -15.55 7.41 5.33
CA THR A 85 -16.60 7.93 4.43
C THR A 85 -17.75 8.58 5.20
N GLU A 86 -18.27 7.92 6.23
CA GLU A 86 -19.51 8.35 6.90
C GLU A 86 -19.23 9.29 8.09
N ASN A 87 -18.21 9.00 8.90
CA ASN A 87 -17.95 9.79 10.12
C ASN A 87 -17.03 10.99 9.90
N ARG A 88 -16.14 10.91 8.90
CA ARG A 88 -15.13 11.94 8.59
C ARG A 88 -15.31 12.58 7.22
N GLY A 89 -16.37 12.23 6.49
CA GLY A 89 -16.69 12.85 5.19
C GLY A 89 -15.56 12.72 4.18
N GLY A 90 -14.90 11.56 4.12
CA GLY A 90 -13.78 11.28 3.23
C GLY A 90 -12.40 11.72 3.73
N HIS A 91 -12.25 12.11 5.00
CA HIS A 91 -10.99 12.64 5.52
C HIS A 91 -10.23 11.68 6.44
N LEU A 92 -8.90 11.85 6.47
CA LEU A 92 -8.06 11.21 7.47
C LEU A 92 -8.28 11.83 8.85
N SER A 93 -8.23 10.98 9.87
CA SER A 93 -8.13 11.39 11.27
C SER A 93 -6.82 10.89 11.91
N THR A 94 -5.85 10.50 11.08
CA THR A 94 -4.61 9.87 11.52
C THR A 94 -3.48 10.88 11.72
N GLY A 95 -2.63 10.59 12.71
CA GLY A 95 -1.30 11.19 12.79
C GLY A 95 -0.27 10.39 11.97
N ILE A 96 0.98 10.84 12.04
CA ILE A 96 2.10 10.39 11.20
C ILE A 96 2.26 8.87 11.04
N PHE A 97 2.01 8.09 12.10
CA PHE A 97 2.20 6.63 12.04
C PHE A 97 1.01 5.89 11.39
N GLY A 98 -0.20 6.45 11.50
CA GLY A 98 -1.40 5.82 10.95
C GLY A 98 -1.59 6.13 9.47
N THR A 99 -1.23 7.34 9.05
CA THR A 99 -1.46 7.84 7.68
C THR A 99 -0.87 6.91 6.62
N GLN A 100 0.38 6.47 6.78
CA GLN A 100 1.01 5.54 5.86
C GLN A 100 0.20 4.25 5.72
N TYR A 101 -0.25 3.66 6.84
CA TYR A 101 -0.94 2.37 6.81
C TYR A 101 -2.37 2.47 6.28
N VAL A 102 -3.07 3.58 6.51
CA VAL A 102 -4.39 3.79 5.88
C VAL A 102 -4.26 3.73 4.36
N LEU A 103 -3.34 4.51 3.77
CA LEU A 103 -3.14 4.51 2.32
C LEU A 103 -2.75 3.13 1.80
N GLN A 104 -1.83 2.44 2.49
CA GLN A 104 -1.38 1.11 2.08
C GLN A 104 -2.49 0.06 2.16
N GLU A 105 -3.31 0.06 3.21
CA GLU A 105 -4.39 -0.93 3.38
C GLU A 105 -5.56 -0.69 2.45
N LEU A 106 -5.96 0.56 2.22
CA LEU A 106 -6.97 0.88 1.22
C LEU A 106 -6.53 0.39 -0.17
N SER A 107 -5.30 0.72 -0.56
CA SER A 107 -4.78 0.35 -1.88
C SER A 107 -4.61 -1.15 -2.05
N ARG A 108 -4.05 -1.85 -1.05
CA ARG A 108 -3.89 -3.32 -1.06
C ARG A 108 -5.22 -4.07 -1.17
N ARG A 109 -6.33 -3.44 -0.79
CA ARG A 109 -7.68 -4.03 -0.74
C ARG A 109 -8.62 -3.42 -1.78
N ASP A 110 -8.03 -2.98 -2.89
CA ASP A 110 -8.71 -2.46 -4.07
C ASP A 110 -9.64 -1.25 -3.82
N GLN A 111 -9.39 -0.49 -2.75
CA GLN A 111 -10.08 0.77 -2.45
C GLN A 111 -9.35 1.95 -3.10
N THR A 112 -8.99 1.82 -4.38
CA THR A 112 -8.19 2.79 -5.15
C THR A 112 -8.81 4.18 -5.13
N GLU A 113 -10.11 4.28 -5.43
CA GLU A 113 -10.82 5.58 -5.47
C GLU A 113 -10.85 6.27 -4.11
N LEU A 114 -11.03 5.51 -3.03
CA LEU A 114 -11.01 6.06 -1.68
C LEU A 114 -9.62 6.54 -1.30
N ALA A 115 -8.58 5.77 -1.58
CA ALA A 115 -7.20 6.19 -1.31
C ALA A 115 -6.82 7.44 -2.14
N TYR A 116 -7.19 7.47 -3.42
CA TYR A 116 -6.93 8.60 -4.31
C TYR A 116 -7.66 9.86 -3.86
N SER A 117 -8.97 9.76 -3.58
CA SER A 117 -9.77 10.90 -3.10
C SER A 117 -9.24 11.48 -1.80
N ILE A 118 -8.79 10.66 -0.84
CA ILE A 118 -8.13 11.13 0.39
C ILE A 118 -6.89 11.98 0.07
N VAL A 119 -6.05 11.50 -0.86
CA VAL A 119 -4.78 12.16 -1.20
C VAL A 119 -5.01 13.48 -1.94
N THR A 120 -6.00 13.53 -2.83
CA THR A 120 -6.30 14.70 -3.66
C THR A 120 -7.28 15.68 -3.02
N ASN A 121 -7.87 15.32 -1.88
CA ASN A 121 -8.79 16.19 -1.17
C ASN A 121 -8.10 17.50 -0.74
N ARG A 122 -8.74 18.61 -1.10
CA ARG A 122 -8.29 19.99 -0.86
C ARG A 122 -8.76 20.55 0.47
N ASP A 123 -9.74 19.92 1.11
CA ASP A 123 -10.28 20.32 2.40
C ASP A 123 -9.43 19.80 3.57
N PHE A 124 -9.55 20.46 4.72
CA PHE A 124 -8.83 20.05 5.93
C PHE A 124 -9.41 18.76 6.53
N PRO A 125 -8.57 17.82 7.03
CA PRO A 125 -7.11 17.76 6.94
C PRO A 125 -6.62 16.98 5.71
N GLY A 126 -5.45 17.35 5.17
CA GLY A 126 -4.80 16.57 4.12
C GLY A 126 -3.66 17.29 3.39
N TRP A 127 -3.06 16.60 2.42
CA TRP A 127 -2.01 17.17 1.58
C TRP A 127 -2.54 18.24 0.62
N GLY A 128 -3.73 18.05 0.03
CA GLY A 128 -4.36 19.06 -0.80
C GLY A 128 -4.63 20.35 -0.02
N PHE A 129 -5.07 20.24 1.24
CA PHE A 129 -5.21 21.40 2.12
C PHE A 129 -3.89 22.16 2.33
N MET A 130 -2.76 21.45 2.53
CA MET A 130 -1.45 22.10 2.61
C MET A 130 -1.16 22.91 1.33
N LEU A 131 -1.41 22.31 0.16
CA LEU A 131 -1.19 22.95 -1.13
C LEU A 131 -2.10 24.19 -1.35
N GLU A 132 -3.39 24.07 -1.02
CA GLU A 132 -4.34 25.20 -1.10
C GLU A 132 -3.93 26.39 -0.20
N ASN A 133 -3.15 26.12 0.84
CA ASN A 133 -2.63 27.13 1.76
C ASN A 133 -1.16 27.49 1.48
N GLY A 134 -0.67 27.22 0.26
CA GLY A 134 0.62 27.70 -0.21
C GLY A 134 1.84 26.92 0.30
N ALA A 135 1.65 25.70 0.82
CA ALA A 135 2.77 24.87 1.23
C ALA A 135 3.66 24.48 0.03
N THR A 136 4.96 24.75 0.14
CA THR A 136 5.99 24.25 -0.80
C THR A 136 6.80 23.09 -0.22
N THR A 137 6.55 22.75 1.04
CA THR A 137 7.13 21.64 1.81
C THR A 137 6.03 21.03 2.68
N LEU A 138 6.24 19.82 3.20
CA LEU A 138 5.29 19.18 4.10
C LEU A 138 5.33 19.85 5.49
N TRP A 139 4.16 19.99 6.12
CA TRP A 139 4.06 20.52 7.48
C TRP A 139 4.12 19.41 8.53
N GLU A 140 4.50 19.75 9.76
CA GLU A 140 4.54 18.85 10.91
C GLU A 140 3.15 18.42 11.38
N HIS A 141 2.15 19.29 11.19
CA HIS A 141 0.77 19.06 11.55
C HIS A 141 -0.14 19.37 10.35
N TRP A 142 -1.31 18.73 10.29
CA TRP A 142 -2.28 19.00 9.21
C TRP A 142 -2.79 20.43 9.20
N ALA A 143 -2.83 21.06 10.38
CA ALA A 143 -3.31 22.42 10.56
C ALA A 143 -2.16 23.40 10.36
N PHE A 144 -2.41 24.46 9.61
CA PHE A 144 -1.48 25.58 9.50
C PHE A 144 -1.23 26.20 10.87
N SER A 145 0.01 26.59 11.14
CA SER A 145 0.37 27.27 12.38
C SER A 145 1.51 28.25 12.18
N ASP A 146 1.27 29.53 12.49
CA ASP A 146 2.31 30.55 12.31
C ASP A 146 3.56 30.35 13.18
N ASN A 147 3.43 29.73 14.36
CA ASN A 147 4.51 29.70 15.36
C ASN A 147 4.55 28.45 16.26
N THR A 148 3.68 27.46 16.07
CA THR A 148 3.66 26.26 16.93
C THR A 148 4.30 25.05 16.25
N TYR A 149 4.02 24.85 14.96
CA TYR A 149 4.45 23.65 14.21
C TYR A 149 5.37 24.04 13.07
N SER A 150 6.34 23.18 12.76
CA SER A 150 7.21 23.37 11.60
C SER A 150 6.43 23.26 10.29
N HIS A 151 6.70 24.15 9.33
CA HIS A 151 6.20 24.06 7.95
C HIS A 151 7.16 23.32 7.00
N ASN A 152 8.19 22.67 7.54
CA ASN A 152 9.13 21.85 6.78
C ASN A 152 9.50 20.60 7.58
N HIS A 153 8.60 19.62 7.59
CA HIS A 153 8.71 18.39 8.35
C HIS A 153 8.27 17.17 7.53
N PRO A 154 9.13 16.14 7.33
CA PRO A 154 8.90 15.10 6.33
C PRO A 154 7.93 13.97 6.75
N MET A 155 7.36 13.99 7.96
CA MET A 155 6.71 12.81 8.53
C MET A 155 5.39 12.43 7.84
N PHE A 156 4.72 13.38 7.20
CA PHE A 156 3.59 13.11 6.31
C PHE A 156 4.01 12.80 4.86
N GLY A 157 5.30 12.52 4.62
CA GLY A 157 5.85 12.19 3.29
C GLY A 157 5.52 10.80 2.78
N SER A 158 4.77 10.00 3.54
CA SER A 158 4.33 8.66 3.12
C SER A 158 3.48 8.67 1.84
N VAL A 159 2.90 9.82 1.48
CA VAL A 159 2.20 9.99 0.19
C VAL A 159 3.11 9.78 -1.01
N SER A 160 4.40 10.17 -0.92
CA SER A 160 5.35 9.93 -1.99
C SER A 160 5.58 8.45 -2.20
N GLN A 161 5.73 7.66 -1.11
CA GLN A 161 5.79 6.20 -1.21
C GLN A 161 4.53 5.63 -1.89
N TRP A 162 3.35 6.17 -1.56
CA TRP A 162 2.10 5.72 -2.16
C TRP A 162 2.04 5.95 -3.68
N PHE A 163 2.57 7.09 -4.18
CA PHE A 163 2.69 7.32 -5.62
C PHE A 163 3.52 6.24 -6.33
N PHE A 164 4.68 5.88 -5.80
CA PHE A 164 5.51 4.82 -6.39
C PHE A 164 4.84 3.45 -6.29
N ASN A 165 4.37 3.08 -5.09
CA ASN A 165 3.90 1.73 -4.80
C ASN A 165 2.58 1.40 -5.50
N TRP A 166 1.69 2.37 -5.69
CA TRP A 166 0.31 2.12 -6.11
C TRP A 166 -0.08 2.85 -7.38
N LEU A 167 0.21 4.15 -7.53
CA LEU A 167 -0.05 4.82 -8.81
C LEU A 167 0.88 4.29 -9.91
N GLY A 168 2.19 4.27 -9.65
CA GLY A 168 3.17 3.62 -10.52
C GLY A 168 3.23 2.10 -10.34
N GLY A 169 2.69 1.58 -9.25
CA GLY A 169 2.63 0.14 -9.00
C GLY A 169 3.97 -0.55 -8.70
N ILE A 170 5.08 0.19 -8.55
CA ILE A 170 6.43 -0.38 -8.47
C ILE A 170 6.76 -0.73 -7.01
N GLN A 171 6.89 -2.03 -6.72
CA GLN A 171 7.27 -2.54 -5.40
C GLN A 171 8.29 -3.68 -5.54
N PRO A 172 9.22 -3.86 -4.58
CA PRO A 172 9.95 -5.12 -4.50
C PRO A 172 8.98 -6.25 -4.10
N ALA A 173 9.13 -7.44 -4.70
CA ALA A 173 8.41 -8.62 -4.21
C ALA A 173 8.84 -8.93 -2.75
N PRO A 174 7.99 -9.57 -1.92
CA PRO A 174 8.31 -9.87 -0.52
C PRO A 174 9.63 -10.63 -0.32
N GLU A 175 9.96 -11.52 -1.24
CA GLU A 175 11.17 -12.36 -1.27
C GLU A 175 12.35 -11.72 -2.02
N ALA A 176 12.19 -10.50 -2.53
CA ALA A 176 13.19 -9.88 -3.41
C ALA A 176 14.46 -9.49 -2.66
N VAL A 177 15.62 -9.74 -3.28
CA VAL A 177 16.92 -9.27 -2.80
C VAL A 177 17.45 -8.25 -3.80
N GLY A 178 17.45 -6.98 -3.38
CA GLY A 178 17.91 -5.88 -4.23
C GLY A 178 17.13 -5.76 -5.54
N PHE A 179 15.79 -5.89 -5.49
CA PHE A 179 14.89 -5.72 -6.65
C PHE A 179 15.12 -6.73 -7.81
N ASP A 180 15.61 -7.96 -7.55
CA ASP A 180 15.61 -9.03 -8.57
C ASP A 180 14.20 -9.47 -8.96
N GLN A 181 13.27 -9.39 -8.02
CA GLN A 181 11.87 -9.69 -8.21
C GLN A 181 11.04 -8.44 -7.90
N ILE A 182 10.28 -7.98 -8.89
CA ILE A 182 9.48 -6.77 -8.83
C ILE A 182 8.01 -7.18 -8.82
N SER A 183 7.21 -6.56 -7.98
CA SER A 183 5.75 -6.57 -8.08
C SER A 183 5.34 -5.27 -8.78
N LEU A 184 4.65 -5.40 -9.91
CA LEU A 184 4.03 -4.31 -10.63
C LEU A 184 2.51 -4.41 -10.45
N GLN A 185 1.93 -3.48 -9.70
CA GLN A 185 0.49 -3.40 -9.47
C GLN A 185 0.01 -1.94 -9.61
N PRO A 186 0.06 -1.36 -10.81
CA PRO A 186 -0.41 0.00 -11.04
C PRO A 186 -1.91 0.10 -10.78
N GLN A 187 -2.32 1.19 -10.17
CA GLN A 187 -3.72 1.52 -9.88
C GLN A 187 -4.14 2.71 -10.76
N PHE A 188 -5.37 2.65 -11.25
CA PHE A 188 -5.89 3.55 -12.27
C PHE A 188 -7.10 4.35 -11.77
N PRO A 189 -6.94 5.30 -10.82
CA PRO A 189 -8.06 6.13 -10.38
C PRO A 189 -8.78 6.78 -11.57
N ASP A 190 -10.11 6.83 -11.51
CA ASP A 190 -10.94 7.28 -12.64
C ASP A 190 -10.60 8.70 -13.10
N ASP A 191 -10.39 9.61 -12.15
CA ASP A 191 -10.08 11.03 -12.38
C ASP A 191 -8.59 11.30 -12.69
N LEU A 192 -7.76 10.26 -12.81
CA LEU A 192 -6.34 10.38 -13.17
C LEU A 192 -6.10 9.89 -14.60
N GLU A 193 -5.59 10.78 -15.45
CA GLU A 193 -5.42 10.50 -16.88
C GLU A 193 -4.16 9.68 -17.18
N TRP A 194 -3.06 9.92 -16.47
CA TRP A 194 -1.78 9.27 -16.72
C TRP A 194 -0.85 9.33 -15.50
N VAL A 195 0.12 8.42 -15.48
CA VAL A 195 1.25 8.38 -14.53
C VAL A 195 2.50 8.02 -15.31
N GLU A 196 3.58 8.75 -15.08
CA GLU A 196 4.93 8.35 -15.45
C GLU A 196 5.74 8.09 -14.18
N CYS A 197 6.23 6.88 -14.01
CA CYS A 197 6.91 6.46 -12.79
C CYS A 197 8.08 5.54 -13.12
N HIS A 198 9.25 5.89 -12.59
CA HIS A 198 10.43 5.03 -12.62
C HIS A 198 11.15 5.01 -11.28
N TYR A 199 11.84 3.91 -11.01
CA TYR A 199 12.73 3.73 -9.87
C TYR A 199 14.07 3.19 -10.36
N ASP A 200 15.14 3.93 -10.10
CA ASP A 200 16.50 3.51 -10.42
C ASP A 200 17.03 2.59 -9.31
N SER A 201 16.79 1.29 -9.46
CA SER A 201 17.23 0.26 -8.51
C SER A 201 18.72 -0.06 -8.68
N ILE A 202 19.27 -0.86 -7.75
CA ILE A 202 20.64 -1.39 -7.88
C ILE A 202 20.85 -2.25 -9.13
N ARG A 203 19.77 -2.76 -9.74
CA ARG A 203 19.80 -3.57 -10.97
C ARG A 203 19.58 -2.73 -12.23
N GLY A 204 19.28 -1.44 -12.09
CA GLY A 204 18.93 -0.54 -13.17
C GLY A 204 17.49 -0.04 -13.06
N ARG A 205 17.05 0.66 -14.11
CA ARG A 205 15.76 1.34 -14.17
C ARG A 205 14.60 0.35 -14.25
N VAL A 206 13.67 0.48 -13.31
CA VAL A 206 12.33 -0.11 -13.35
C VAL A 206 11.35 1.00 -13.72
N GLN A 207 10.53 0.81 -14.75
CA GLN A 207 9.55 1.81 -15.19
C GLN A 207 8.17 1.15 -15.30
N CYS A 208 7.14 1.89 -14.87
CA CYS A 208 5.76 1.56 -15.15
C CYS A 208 5.01 2.87 -15.35
N ASN A 209 4.86 3.23 -16.62
CA ASN A 209 4.04 4.35 -17.04
C ASN A 209 2.70 3.83 -17.51
N TRP A 210 1.64 4.61 -17.28
CA TRP A 210 0.34 4.33 -17.86
C TRP A 210 -0.37 5.60 -18.26
N LYS A 211 -1.24 5.50 -19.26
CA LYS A 211 -2.15 6.57 -19.67
C LYS A 211 -3.49 5.99 -20.13
N ARG A 212 -4.55 6.72 -19.87
CA ARG A 212 -5.90 6.40 -20.32
C ARG A 212 -6.07 6.83 -21.77
N SER A 213 -6.62 5.95 -22.60
CA SER A 213 -6.97 6.23 -23.99
C SER A 213 -8.37 5.70 -24.30
N ALA A 214 -8.89 6.02 -25.49
CA ALA A 214 -10.21 5.54 -25.91
C ALA A 214 -10.30 4.01 -26.01
N ALA A 215 -9.16 3.31 -26.12
CA ALA A 215 -9.08 1.86 -26.23
C ALA A 215 -8.85 1.15 -24.88
N GLY A 216 -8.68 1.89 -23.78
CA GLY A 216 -8.38 1.35 -22.45
C GLY A 216 -7.19 2.03 -21.79
N ILE A 217 -6.39 1.26 -21.05
CA ILE A 217 -5.14 1.75 -20.44
C ILE A 217 -3.96 1.28 -21.28
N GLU A 218 -3.12 2.22 -21.72
CA GLU A 218 -1.84 1.93 -22.36
C GLU A 218 -0.73 1.93 -21.31
N LEU A 219 0.02 0.83 -21.24
CA LEU A 219 1.14 0.63 -20.32
C LEU A 219 2.48 0.70 -21.08
N ASP A 220 3.46 1.37 -20.49
CA ASP A 220 4.87 1.36 -20.93
C ASP A 220 5.76 0.92 -19.77
N ILE A 221 6.24 -0.33 -19.85
CA ILE A 221 6.92 -1.03 -18.77
C ILE A 221 8.36 -1.34 -19.20
N GLN A 222 9.31 -1.01 -18.33
CA GLN A 222 10.72 -1.37 -18.50
C GLN A 222 11.21 -2.15 -17.28
N ILE A 223 11.72 -3.36 -17.52
CA ILE A 223 12.33 -4.21 -16.50
C ILE A 223 13.84 -4.33 -16.79
N PRO A 224 14.73 -4.10 -15.81
CA PRO A 224 16.15 -4.22 -16.03
C PRO A 224 16.57 -5.68 -16.27
N VAL A 225 17.67 -5.86 -17.00
CA VAL A 225 18.25 -7.19 -17.27
C VAL A 225 18.59 -7.88 -15.93
N GLN A 226 18.38 -9.19 -15.84
CA GLN A 226 18.52 -10.00 -14.61
C GLN A 226 17.53 -9.66 -13.48
N ALA A 227 16.47 -8.91 -13.77
CA ALA A 227 15.28 -8.82 -12.91
C ALA A 227 14.08 -9.46 -13.60
N THR A 228 13.07 -9.80 -12.81
CA THR A 228 11.75 -10.24 -13.28
C THR A 228 10.68 -9.41 -12.61
N ALA A 229 9.52 -9.26 -13.26
CA ALA A 229 8.38 -8.58 -12.67
C ALA A 229 7.17 -9.51 -12.64
N ARG A 230 6.31 -9.36 -11.63
CA ARG A 230 4.96 -9.91 -11.61
C ARG A 230 4.00 -8.74 -11.80
N LEU A 231 3.34 -8.69 -12.94
CA LEU A 231 2.38 -7.65 -13.30
C LEU A 231 0.96 -8.13 -12.98
N SER A 232 0.31 -7.46 -12.02
CA SER A 232 -1.09 -7.69 -11.66
C SER A 232 -1.96 -6.60 -12.27
N LEU A 233 -2.92 -6.99 -13.11
CA LEU A 233 -3.87 -6.08 -13.75
C LEU A 233 -5.31 -6.46 -13.42
N PRO A 234 -6.21 -5.49 -13.19
CA PRO A 234 -7.64 -5.72 -12.90
C PRO A 234 -8.42 -6.10 -14.17
N VAL A 235 -7.94 -7.12 -14.88
CA VAL A 235 -8.49 -7.65 -16.13
C VAL A 235 -8.58 -9.16 -15.97
N PRO A 236 -9.79 -9.77 -15.93
CA PRO A 236 -9.94 -11.19 -15.66
C PRO A 236 -9.61 -12.09 -16.85
N GLU A 237 -9.62 -11.55 -18.08
CA GLU A 237 -9.33 -12.29 -19.32
C GLU A 237 -7.90 -11.96 -19.81
N PRO A 238 -6.90 -12.83 -19.59
CA PRO A 238 -5.51 -12.52 -19.95
C PRO A 238 -5.31 -12.23 -21.44
N ASP A 239 -6.07 -12.87 -22.33
CA ASP A 239 -5.95 -12.69 -23.78
C ASP A 239 -6.44 -11.32 -24.27
N SER A 240 -7.17 -10.57 -23.43
CA SER A 240 -7.55 -9.18 -23.71
C SER A 240 -6.43 -8.19 -23.41
N ILE A 241 -5.38 -8.61 -22.69
CA ILE A 241 -4.17 -7.81 -22.45
C ILE A 241 -3.31 -7.91 -23.70
N LEU A 242 -2.99 -6.77 -24.31
CA LEU A 242 -2.27 -6.73 -25.59
C LEU A 242 -0.84 -6.20 -25.41
N GLU A 243 0.13 -6.89 -25.99
CA GLU A 243 1.47 -6.37 -26.27
C GLU A 243 1.60 -6.07 -27.77
N GLN A 244 1.85 -4.80 -28.14
CA GLN A 244 1.97 -4.38 -29.54
C GLN A 244 0.80 -4.85 -30.44
N ASN A 245 -0.43 -4.74 -29.92
CA ASN A 245 -1.69 -5.17 -30.58
C ASN A 245 -1.85 -6.68 -30.81
N ARG A 246 -1.11 -7.52 -30.07
CA ARG A 246 -1.31 -8.99 -30.03
C ARG A 246 -1.50 -9.43 -28.58
N PRO A 247 -2.17 -10.56 -28.31
CA PRO A 247 -2.29 -11.06 -26.94
C PRO A 247 -0.91 -11.14 -26.26
N ALA A 248 -0.78 -10.53 -25.09
CA ALA A 248 0.47 -10.53 -24.33
C ALA A 248 0.89 -11.94 -23.92
N THR A 249 -0.05 -12.88 -23.90
CA THR A 249 0.19 -14.32 -23.69
C THR A 249 1.03 -14.97 -24.79
N GLU A 250 1.13 -14.34 -25.97
CA GLU A 250 1.98 -14.78 -27.09
C GLU A 250 3.35 -14.07 -27.13
N ALA A 251 3.57 -13.07 -26.26
CA ALA A 251 4.79 -12.28 -26.22
C ALA A 251 6.00 -13.10 -25.74
N THR A 252 7.18 -12.84 -26.32
CA THR A 252 8.40 -13.50 -25.86
C THR A 252 8.80 -12.97 -24.50
N GLY A 253 8.93 -13.85 -23.51
CA GLY A 253 9.32 -13.48 -22.15
C GLY A 253 8.15 -13.18 -21.22
N VAL A 254 6.91 -13.25 -21.70
CA VAL A 254 5.70 -13.13 -20.87
C VAL A 254 5.11 -14.51 -20.60
N ARG A 255 4.68 -14.75 -19.37
CA ARG A 255 3.92 -15.94 -18.96
C ARG A 255 2.75 -15.57 -18.07
N VAL A 256 1.60 -16.21 -18.27
CA VAL A 256 0.48 -16.11 -17.32
C VAL A 256 0.80 -16.97 -16.11
N LEU A 257 0.80 -16.37 -14.92
CA LEU A 257 0.98 -17.08 -13.65
C LEU A 257 -0.36 -17.52 -13.06
N ALA A 258 -1.35 -16.63 -13.08
CA ALA A 258 -2.68 -16.87 -12.56
C ALA A 258 -3.68 -15.88 -13.17
N SER A 259 -4.95 -16.26 -13.17
CA SER A 259 -6.08 -15.37 -13.48
C SER A 259 -7.27 -15.81 -12.65
N ASP A 260 -8.04 -14.85 -12.16
CA ASP A 260 -9.31 -15.09 -11.48
C ASP A 260 -10.40 -14.19 -12.10
N HIS A 261 -11.53 -14.06 -11.40
CA HIS A 261 -12.68 -13.30 -11.89
C HIS A 261 -12.52 -11.77 -11.75
N THR A 262 -11.45 -11.28 -11.11
CA THR A 262 -11.18 -9.85 -10.92
C THR A 262 -9.85 -9.40 -11.54
N GLN A 263 -8.87 -10.28 -11.70
CA GLN A 263 -7.52 -9.90 -12.15
C GLN A 263 -6.77 -11.00 -12.90
N SER A 264 -5.72 -10.58 -13.60
CA SER A 264 -4.71 -11.44 -14.24
C SER A 264 -3.31 -11.07 -13.74
N ILE A 265 -2.49 -12.10 -13.53
CA ILE A 265 -1.10 -11.98 -13.10
C ILE A 265 -0.19 -12.54 -14.18
N LEU A 266 0.63 -11.66 -14.76
CA LEU A 266 1.65 -11.97 -15.75
C LEU A 266 3.04 -11.91 -15.12
N GLN A 267 4.02 -12.62 -15.70
CA GLN A 267 5.44 -12.46 -15.39
C GLN A 267 6.28 -12.33 -16.64
#